data_AF-A0A1B8E2U3-F1
#
_entry.id   AF-A0A1B8E2U3-F1
#
_cell.length_a   1.000
_cell.length_b   1.000
_cell.length_c   1.000
_cell.angle_alpha   90.00
_cell.angle_beta   90.00
_cell.angle_gamma   90.00
#
_symmetry.space_group_name_H-M   'P 1'
#
loop_
_entity.id
_entity.type
_entity.pdbx_description
1 polymer ?
#
loop_
_entity_poly.entity_id
_entity_poly.type
_entity_poly.pdbx_seq_one_letter_code
_entity_poly.pdbx_strand_id
1 'polypeptide(L)'
;MDESSSISHLEDAAVVLLLGQALLVYNTLIASPATQVITRGTLLSVKHWYPALVKQPYLDAVTLTPVLMDTIECLVRREVPRSYESKTNGLVRYTSSWDSGEDDTYSEVERRIRDWSPNLAPRFFTMYSALEVSVMLAQARSYRIAALLIVHRLRFPFGTEDLVAQRYADDILRELSILKAWPHDAATGLDLDFPLLVATLELPSLGLDIYIAFEPFRFRRQHSDVILDFIRFVTAARENGYNGLWFDLVHGRLHGVTLT
;
A
#
# COMPACT_ATOMS: atom_id res chain seq x y z
N MET A 1 -28.51 25.99 1.82
CA MET A 1 -28.26 26.19 3.25
C MET A 1 -26.82 25.76 3.45
N ASP A 2 -25.94 26.76 3.55
CA ASP A 2 -24.49 26.61 3.71
C ASP A 2 -24.18 25.93 5.05
N GLU A 3 -23.65 24.72 5.01
CA GLU A 3 -22.81 24.17 6.08
C GLU A 3 -21.57 23.57 5.43
N SER A 4 -20.67 24.45 4.98
CA SER A 4 -19.27 24.10 4.79
C SER A 4 -18.72 23.68 6.15
N SER A 5 -18.44 22.40 6.36
CA SER A 5 -17.62 21.95 7.48
C SER A 5 -16.25 22.63 7.35
N SER A 6 -16.05 23.70 8.12
CA SER A 6 -14.97 24.65 7.89
C SER A 6 -13.64 24.09 8.40
N ILE A 7 -12.97 23.32 7.55
CA ILE A 7 -11.54 23.10 7.69
C ILE A 7 -10.88 24.44 7.36
N SER A 8 -10.59 25.22 8.40
CA SER A 8 -10.08 26.59 8.30
C SER A 8 -8.57 26.67 8.47
N HIS A 9 -8.02 25.71 9.21
CA HIS A 9 -6.62 25.61 9.54
C HIS A 9 -6.03 24.24 9.15
N LEU A 10 -4.70 24.17 9.09
CA LEU A 10 -3.97 22.94 8.76
C LEU A 10 -4.23 21.85 9.81
N GLU A 11 -4.35 22.26 11.06
CA GLU A 11 -4.64 21.42 12.22
C GLU A 11 -6.02 20.79 12.11
N ASP A 12 -7.02 21.53 11.59
CA ASP A 12 -8.37 21.01 11.35
C ASP A 12 -8.33 19.85 10.33
N ALA A 13 -7.52 20.00 9.27
CA ALA A 13 -7.35 18.96 8.26
C ALA A 13 -6.65 17.72 8.84
N ALA A 14 -5.64 17.92 9.71
CA ALA A 14 -4.96 16.84 10.41
C ALA A 14 -5.90 16.09 11.38
N VAL A 15 -6.78 16.80 12.09
CA VAL A 15 -7.79 16.19 12.97
C VAL A 15 -8.80 15.35 12.18
N VAL A 16 -9.27 15.85 11.03
CA VAL A 16 -10.16 15.08 10.14
C VAL A 16 -9.47 13.80 9.66
N LEU A 17 -8.21 13.87 9.25
CA LEU A 17 -7.43 12.70 8.87
C LEU A 17 -7.27 11.69 10.02
N LEU A 18 -6.96 12.18 11.24
CA LEU A 18 -6.82 11.34 12.42
C LEU A 18 -8.15 10.63 12.79
N LEU A 19 -9.28 11.36 12.75
CA LEU A 19 -10.60 10.79 12.99
C LEU A 19 -10.98 9.76 11.93
N GLY A 20 -10.66 10.03 10.66
CA GLY A 20 -10.85 9.08 9.56
C GLY A 20 -10.04 7.80 9.75
N GLN A 21 -8.79 7.90 10.22
CA GLN A 21 -7.97 6.74 10.57
C GLN A 21 -8.56 5.94 11.74
N ALA A 22 -9.06 6.60 12.80
CA ALA A 22 -9.69 5.91 13.92
C ALA A 22 -10.94 5.14 13.48
N LEU A 23 -11.77 5.75 12.62
CA LEU A 23 -12.95 5.12 12.03
C LEU A 23 -12.56 3.96 11.10
N LEU A 24 -11.51 4.12 10.29
CA LEU A 24 -10.93 3.09 9.44
C LEU A 24 -10.49 1.87 10.26
N VAL A 25 -9.73 2.09 11.34
CA VAL A 25 -9.27 1.02 12.25
C VAL A 25 -10.46 0.30 12.88
N TYR A 26 -11.42 1.03 13.43
CA TYR A 26 -12.63 0.43 14.01
C TYR A 26 -13.42 -0.39 12.99
N ASN A 27 -13.67 0.16 11.80
CA ASN A 27 -14.41 -0.54 10.74
C ASN A 27 -13.66 -1.76 10.21
N THR A 28 -12.33 -1.70 10.18
CA THR A 28 -11.47 -2.84 9.89
C THR A 28 -11.66 -3.92 10.96
N LEU A 29 -11.69 -3.59 12.26
CA LEU A 29 -11.90 -4.54 13.35
C LEU A 29 -13.27 -5.23 13.31
N ILE A 30 -14.32 -4.54 12.87
CA ILE A 30 -15.68 -5.10 12.78
C ILE A 30 -16.03 -5.70 11.40
N ALA A 31 -15.06 -5.79 10.47
CA ALA A 31 -15.26 -6.30 9.11
C ALA A 31 -16.29 -5.53 8.29
N SER A 32 -16.41 -4.22 8.55
CA SER A 32 -17.40 -3.38 7.89
C SER A 32 -16.98 -3.11 6.43
N PRO A 33 -17.90 -3.25 5.45
CA PRO A 33 -17.63 -2.86 4.08
C PRO A 33 -17.49 -1.33 3.91
N ALA A 34 -17.83 -0.54 4.93
CA ALA A 34 -17.76 0.93 4.90
C ALA A 34 -16.35 1.51 5.05
N THR A 35 -15.36 0.66 5.33
CA THR A 35 -13.93 1.01 5.50
C THR A 35 -13.43 1.92 4.38
N GLN A 36 -13.75 1.58 3.14
CA GLN A 36 -13.40 2.37 1.95
C GLN A 36 -14.12 3.71 1.85
N VAL A 37 -15.42 3.74 2.18
CA VAL A 37 -16.25 4.95 2.11
C VAL A 37 -15.73 5.98 3.11
N ILE A 38 -15.34 5.53 4.29
CA ILE A 38 -14.76 6.36 5.35
C ILE A 38 -13.41 6.89 4.92
N THR A 39 -12.51 6.03 4.43
CA THR A 39 -11.17 6.43 4.00
C THR A 39 -11.26 7.46 2.86
N ARG A 40 -12.08 7.18 1.84
CA ARG A 40 -12.29 8.10 0.71
C ARG A 40 -12.98 9.40 1.10
N GLY A 41 -14.02 9.33 1.93
CA GLY A 41 -14.73 10.52 2.42
C GLY A 41 -13.78 11.43 3.20
N THR A 42 -12.91 10.84 4.02
CA THR A 42 -11.87 11.56 4.76
C THR A 42 -10.87 12.21 3.82
N LEU A 43 -10.29 11.45 2.87
CA LEU A 43 -9.29 11.96 1.94
C LEU A 43 -9.85 13.05 1.00
N LEU A 44 -11.11 12.96 0.61
CA LEU A 44 -11.79 13.97 -0.20
C LEU A 44 -12.00 15.27 0.59
N SER A 45 -12.37 15.15 1.86
CA SER A 45 -12.65 16.31 2.73
C SER A 45 -11.41 17.18 2.92
N VAL A 46 -10.22 16.59 2.93
CA VAL A 46 -8.95 17.32 3.14
C VAL A 46 -8.16 17.58 1.84
N LYS A 47 -8.74 17.29 0.67
CA LYS A 47 -8.02 17.29 -0.61
C LYS A 47 -7.23 18.57 -0.89
N HIS A 48 -7.81 19.73 -0.58
CA HIS A 48 -7.19 21.03 -0.83
C HIS A 48 -6.01 21.34 0.11
N TRP A 49 -5.89 20.60 1.20
CA TRP A 49 -4.86 20.78 2.23
C TRP A 49 -3.63 19.89 2.03
N TYR A 50 -3.67 18.90 1.12
CA TYR A 50 -2.52 18.01 0.88
C TYR A 50 -1.20 18.73 0.60
N PRO A 51 -1.13 19.79 -0.24
CA PRO A 51 0.13 20.47 -0.50
C PRO A 51 0.74 21.13 0.75
N ALA A 52 -0.09 21.48 1.74
CA ALA A 52 0.35 22.04 3.00
C ALA A 52 0.71 20.95 4.02
N LEU A 53 -0.09 19.88 4.09
CA LEU A 53 0.13 18.74 4.99
C LEU A 53 1.45 18.01 4.69
N VAL A 54 1.75 17.76 3.41
CA VAL A 54 2.98 17.07 2.97
C VAL A 54 4.25 17.88 3.27
N LYS A 55 4.13 19.19 3.51
CA LYS A 55 5.26 20.04 3.93
C LYS A 55 5.58 19.93 5.42
N GLN A 56 4.76 19.24 6.21
CA GLN A 56 4.93 19.09 7.65
C GLN A 56 5.32 17.65 8.02
N PRO A 57 6.62 17.35 8.21
CA PRO A 57 7.08 15.99 8.49
C PRO A 57 6.45 15.35 9.75
N TYR A 58 6.11 16.17 10.75
CA TYR A 58 5.45 15.68 11.96
C TYR A 58 4.01 15.18 11.72
N LEU A 59 3.41 15.51 10.57
CA LEU A 59 2.09 15.05 10.14
C LEU A 59 2.16 13.93 9.09
N ASP A 60 3.35 13.42 8.74
CA ASP A 60 3.51 12.39 7.71
C ASP A 60 2.71 11.12 8.07
N ALA A 61 2.74 10.68 9.33
CA ALA A 61 1.94 9.52 9.78
C ALA A 61 0.43 9.78 9.68
N VAL A 62 -0.02 11.02 9.88
CA VAL A 62 -1.44 11.38 9.80
C VAL A 62 -1.89 11.52 8.34
N THR A 63 -0.99 11.93 7.45
CA THR A 63 -1.28 12.27 6.05
C THR A 63 -1.06 11.09 5.10
N LEU A 64 0.07 10.39 5.22
CA LEU A 64 0.46 9.33 4.30
C LEU A 64 -0.28 8.03 4.59
N THR A 65 -0.56 7.70 5.85
CA THR A 65 -1.25 6.46 6.24
C THR A 65 -2.60 6.28 5.54
N PRO A 66 -3.55 7.23 5.55
CA PRO A 66 -4.84 7.04 4.89
C PRO A 66 -4.71 7.06 3.36
N VAL A 67 -3.74 7.77 2.79
CA VAL A 67 -3.43 7.71 1.34
C VAL A 67 -2.92 6.32 0.95
N LEU A 68 -2.03 5.75 1.75
CA LEU A 68 -1.53 4.39 1.56
C LEU A 68 -2.64 3.37 1.75
N MET A 69 -3.47 3.52 2.79
CA MET A 69 -4.60 2.63 3.04
C MET A 69 -5.64 2.68 1.92
N ASP A 70 -5.99 3.86 1.38
CA ASP A 70 -6.86 3.97 0.20
C ASP A 70 -6.21 3.32 -1.01
N THR A 71 -4.89 3.48 -1.20
CA THR A 71 -4.15 2.83 -2.29
C THR A 71 -4.20 1.31 -2.17
N ILE A 72 -3.95 0.77 -0.97
CA ILE A 72 -3.99 -0.67 -0.68
C ILE A 72 -5.42 -1.21 -0.83
N GLU A 73 -6.42 -0.52 -0.28
CA GLU A 73 -7.81 -0.97 -0.36
C GLU A 73 -8.32 -0.92 -1.81
N CYS A 74 -7.94 0.10 -2.58
CA CYS A 74 -8.19 0.17 -4.01
C CYS A 74 -7.52 -0.99 -4.77
N LEU A 75 -6.27 -1.33 -4.44
CA LEU A 75 -5.58 -2.49 -5.02
C LEU A 75 -6.30 -3.81 -4.71
N VAL A 76 -6.69 -4.04 -3.45
CA VAL A 76 -7.38 -5.27 -3.02
C VAL A 76 -8.78 -5.37 -3.63
N ARG A 77 -9.51 -4.25 -3.68
CA ARG A 77 -10.90 -4.20 -4.16
C ARG A 77 -11.04 -4.00 -5.66
N ARG A 78 -9.93 -3.85 -6.38
CA ARG A 78 -9.94 -3.65 -7.83
C ARG A 78 -10.55 -2.33 -8.26
N GLU A 79 -10.15 -1.25 -7.59
CA GLU A 79 -10.58 0.12 -7.85
C GLU A 79 -9.39 1.08 -8.00
N VAL A 80 -9.60 2.27 -8.58
CA VAL A 80 -8.54 3.28 -8.76
C VAL A 80 -8.22 3.97 -7.43
N PRO A 81 -6.96 4.00 -6.96
CA PRO A 81 -6.53 4.96 -5.96
C PRO A 81 -6.72 6.37 -6.52
N ARG A 82 -7.60 7.19 -5.96
CA ARG A 82 -7.93 8.50 -6.57
C ARG A 82 -6.79 9.52 -6.53
N SER A 83 -5.69 9.22 -5.83
CA SER A 83 -4.40 9.91 -6.00
C SER A 83 -3.90 9.83 -7.46
N TYR A 84 -4.24 8.78 -8.20
CA TYR A 84 -3.97 8.59 -9.62
C TYR A 84 -4.88 9.45 -10.53
N GLU A 85 -6.15 9.69 -10.15
CA GLU A 85 -7.07 10.57 -10.92
C GLU A 85 -6.62 12.04 -10.94
N SER A 86 -5.84 12.48 -9.94
CA SER A 86 -5.23 13.82 -9.96
C SER A 86 -4.00 13.89 -10.89
N LYS A 87 -3.31 12.77 -11.13
CA LYS A 87 -2.23 12.68 -12.14
C LYS A 87 -2.79 12.64 -13.56
N THR A 88 -3.84 11.86 -13.84
CA THR A 88 -4.43 11.77 -15.18
C THR A 88 -5.14 13.06 -15.61
N ASN A 89 -5.77 13.79 -14.69
CA ASN A 89 -6.34 15.11 -14.99
C ASN A 89 -5.29 16.25 -15.04
N GLY A 90 -4.13 16.07 -14.41
CA GLY A 90 -3.01 17.02 -14.45
C GLY A 90 -2.17 16.92 -15.71
N LEU A 91 -2.01 15.71 -16.26
CA LEU A 91 -1.25 15.45 -17.50
C LEU A 91 -1.88 16.08 -18.75
N VAL A 92 -3.21 16.31 -18.77
CA VAL A 92 -3.88 17.03 -19.87
C VAL A 92 -3.56 18.53 -19.88
N ARG A 93 -3.09 19.11 -18.75
CA ARG A 93 -2.76 20.56 -18.67
C ARG A 93 -1.28 20.90 -18.87
N TYR A 94 -0.38 19.92 -18.86
CA TYR A 94 1.07 20.14 -18.99
C TYR A 94 1.63 19.87 -20.40
N THR A 95 0.79 19.57 -21.39
CA THR A 95 1.23 19.36 -22.79
C THR A 95 1.49 20.65 -23.57
N SER A 96 1.66 21.80 -22.91
CA SER A 96 1.90 23.09 -23.58
C SER A 96 3.21 23.79 -23.25
N SER A 97 4.22 23.08 -22.72
CA SER A 97 5.57 23.64 -22.63
C SER A 97 6.63 22.55 -22.65
N TRP A 98 7.17 22.27 -23.83
CA TRP A 98 8.40 21.52 -23.99
C TRP A 98 9.56 22.42 -23.60
N ASP A 99 10.17 22.19 -22.43
CA ASP A 99 11.60 22.45 -22.25
C ASP A 99 12.22 21.63 -21.10
N SER A 100 13.21 20.82 -21.48
CA SER A 100 14.32 20.19 -20.74
C SER A 100 14.14 19.71 -19.28
N GLY A 101 14.18 18.39 -19.09
CA GLY A 101 14.53 17.71 -17.84
C GLY A 101 13.33 17.09 -17.12
N GLU A 102 13.01 15.83 -17.44
CA GLU A 102 11.95 15.07 -16.81
C GLU A 102 12.27 14.88 -15.31
N ASP A 103 11.75 15.77 -14.46
CA ASP A 103 11.84 15.67 -13.01
C ASP A 103 11.06 14.43 -12.56
N ASP A 104 11.79 13.34 -12.26
CA ASP A 104 11.21 12.09 -11.77
C ASP A 104 10.48 12.36 -10.46
N THR A 105 9.15 12.49 -10.56
CA THR A 105 8.27 12.88 -9.45
C THR A 105 8.31 11.92 -8.27
N TYR A 106 8.91 10.75 -8.44
CA TYR A 106 9.04 9.73 -7.40
C TYR A 106 10.44 9.71 -6.75
N SER A 107 11.45 10.39 -7.31
CA SER A 107 12.84 10.34 -6.82
C SER A 107 12.95 10.75 -5.34
N GLU A 108 12.30 11.85 -4.97
CA GLU A 108 12.31 12.31 -3.57
C GLU A 108 11.53 11.38 -2.64
N VAL A 109 10.41 10.82 -3.11
CA VAL A 109 9.62 9.86 -2.33
C VAL A 109 10.44 8.58 -2.08
N GLU A 110 11.06 8.04 -3.12
CA GLU A 110 11.92 6.88 -3.02
C GLU A 110 13.09 7.12 -2.06
N ARG A 111 13.77 8.26 -2.19
CA ARG A 111 14.88 8.64 -1.31
C ARG A 111 14.44 8.67 0.15
N ARG A 112 13.31 9.31 0.46
CA ARG A 112 12.76 9.37 1.83
C ARG A 112 12.41 7.99 2.37
N ILE A 113 11.82 7.10 1.55
CA ILE A 113 11.49 5.74 1.98
C ILE A 113 12.76 4.92 2.22
N ARG A 114 13.80 5.07 1.39
CA ARG A 114 15.10 4.41 1.59
C ARG A 114 15.77 4.85 2.89
N ASP A 115 15.70 6.14 3.20
CA ASP A 115 16.28 6.74 4.41
C ASP A 115 15.45 6.44 5.67
N TRP A 116 14.21 5.99 5.52
CA TRP A 116 13.32 5.72 6.65
C TRP A 116 13.75 4.47 7.42
N SER A 117 13.69 4.59 8.75
CA SER A 117 13.80 3.51 9.72
C SER A 117 12.94 3.81 10.95
N PRO A 118 12.41 2.79 11.65
CA PRO A 118 11.65 3.03 12.87
C PRO A 118 12.53 3.69 13.93
N ASN A 119 11.99 4.72 14.61
CA ASN A 119 12.66 5.33 15.75
C ASN A 119 12.47 4.44 16.98
N LEU A 120 13.54 3.75 17.40
CA LEU A 120 13.50 2.81 18.50
C LEU A 120 13.76 3.52 19.83
N ALA A 121 12.87 3.34 20.80
CA ALA A 121 13.09 3.84 22.15
C ALA A 121 14.36 3.22 22.77
N PRO A 122 15.10 3.92 23.65
CA PRO A 122 16.33 3.40 24.24
C PRO A 122 16.19 2.04 24.94
N ARG A 123 14.99 1.72 25.42
CA ARG A 123 14.68 0.45 26.12
C ARG A 123 13.95 -0.57 25.24
N PHE A 124 13.84 -0.35 23.94
CA PHE A 124 13.05 -1.17 23.03
C PHE A 124 13.41 -2.67 23.14
N PHE A 125 14.70 -3.00 23.05
CA PHE A 125 15.21 -4.38 23.15
C PHE A 125 15.10 -5.00 24.54
N THR A 126 14.75 -4.23 25.56
CA THR A 126 14.56 -4.71 26.94
C THR A 126 13.09 -4.75 27.36
N MET A 127 12.22 -4.06 26.62
CA MET A 127 10.78 -3.97 26.91
C MET A 127 10.00 -5.11 26.22
N TYR A 128 10.47 -5.54 25.06
CA TYR A 128 9.84 -6.59 24.26
C TYR A 128 10.72 -7.84 24.23
N SER A 129 10.09 -8.99 24.05
CA SER A 129 10.79 -10.25 23.80
C SER A 129 11.55 -10.18 22.46
N ALA A 130 12.59 -11.01 22.31
CA ALA A 130 13.34 -11.10 21.06
C ALA A 130 12.44 -11.45 19.85
N LEU A 131 11.39 -12.21 20.11
CA LEU A 131 10.41 -12.62 19.11
C LEU A 131 9.52 -11.45 18.66
N GLU A 132 8.97 -10.67 19.60
CA GLU A 132 8.20 -9.45 19.29
C GLU A 132 9.05 -8.41 18.57
N VAL A 133 10.29 -8.19 19.01
CA VAL A 133 11.25 -7.31 18.35
C VAL A 133 11.46 -7.74 16.89
N SER A 134 11.63 -9.05 16.66
CA SER A 134 11.84 -9.59 15.32
C SER A 134 10.63 -9.34 14.42
N VAL A 135 9.41 -9.55 14.90
CA VAL A 135 8.18 -9.23 14.15
C VAL A 135 8.06 -7.74 13.86
N MET A 136 8.22 -6.88 14.86
CA MET A 136 8.10 -5.43 14.68
C MET A 136 9.07 -4.90 13.62
N LEU A 137 10.32 -5.38 13.65
CA LEU A 137 11.34 -4.99 12.68
C LEU A 137 11.08 -5.60 11.29
N ALA A 138 10.71 -6.88 11.21
CA ALA A 138 10.38 -7.55 9.95
C ALA A 138 9.17 -6.89 9.27
N GLN A 139 8.13 -6.53 10.04
CA GLN A 139 6.97 -5.78 9.54
C GLN A 139 7.40 -4.42 8.99
N ALA A 140 8.11 -3.60 9.79
CA ALA A 140 8.58 -2.29 9.37
C ALA A 140 9.42 -2.35 8.08
N ARG A 141 10.34 -3.31 7.98
CA ARG A 141 11.18 -3.52 6.79
C ARG A 141 10.36 -3.96 5.58
N SER A 142 9.47 -4.94 5.77
CA SER A 142 8.62 -5.47 4.70
C SER A 142 7.75 -4.39 4.09
N TYR A 143 7.14 -3.52 4.90
CA TYR A 143 6.34 -2.38 4.41
C TYR A 143 7.19 -1.33 3.70
N ARG A 144 8.38 -1.04 4.21
CA ARG A 144 9.32 -0.12 3.55
C ARG A 144 9.70 -0.63 2.15
N ILE A 145 10.06 -1.91 2.05
CA ILE A 145 10.43 -2.53 0.77
C ILE A 145 9.21 -2.63 -0.16
N ALA A 146 8.04 -2.98 0.37
CA ALA A 146 6.79 -2.99 -0.40
C ALA A 146 6.48 -1.61 -1.00
N ALA A 147 6.67 -0.53 -0.25
CA ALA A 147 6.49 0.82 -0.76
C ALA A 147 7.51 1.16 -1.87
N LEU A 148 8.77 0.73 -1.74
CA LEU A 148 9.77 0.88 -2.81
C LEU A 148 9.39 0.08 -4.07
N LEU A 149 8.85 -1.13 -3.91
CA LEU A 149 8.35 -1.93 -5.02
C LEU A 149 7.16 -1.25 -5.72
N ILE A 150 6.21 -0.68 -4.96
CA ILE A 150 5.11 0.12 -5.51
C ILE A 150 5.66 1.29 -6.35
N VAL A 151 6.58 2.07 -5.78
CA VAL A 151 7.18 3.22 -6.47
C VAL A 151 7.90 2.77 -7.74
N HIS A 152 8.65 1.67 -7.68
CA HIS A 152 9.30 1.06 -8.83
C HIS A 152 8.29 0.70 -9.92
N ARG A 153 7.21 0.00 -9.58
CA ARG A 153 6.18 -0.41 -10.53
C ARG A 153 5.31 0.73 -11.05
N LEU A 154 5.24 1.85 -10.37
CA LEU A 154 4.64 3.08 -10.90
C LEU A 154 5.51 3.74 -11.98
N ARG A 155 6.83 3.51 -11.96
CA ARG A 155 7.76 4.00 -12.99
C ARG A 155 7.98 3.00 -14.13
N PHE A 156 8.04 1.71 -13.80
CA PHE A 156 8.45 0.65 -14.70
C PHE A 156 7.38 -0.44 -14.78
N PRO A 157 6.63 -0.54 -15.90
CA PRO A 157 5.61 -1.56 -16.08
C PRO A 157 6.24 -2.95 -16.23
N PHE A 158 5.41 -4.00 -16.27
CA PHE A 158 5.92 -5.36 -16.42
C PHE A 158 6.73 -5.53 -17.71
N GLY A 159 7.80 -6.33 -17.63
CA GLY A 159 8.76 -6.50 -18.72
C GLY A 159 9.83 -5.41 -18.76
N THR A 160 9.74 -4.37 -17.92
CA THR A 160 10.75 -3.32 -17.77
C THR A 160 11.30 -3.33 -16.35
N GLU A 161 12.63 -3.33 -16.20
CA GLU A 161 13.31 -3.34 -14.89
C GLU A 161 12.80 -4.43 -13.92
N ASP A 162 12.37 -5.58 -14.47
CA ASP A 162 11.77 -6.67 -13.69
C ASP A 162 12.75 -7.29 -12.68
N LEU A 163 14.05 -7.29 -12.99
CA LEU A 163 15.08 -7.79 -12.07
C LEU A 163 15.13 -6.97 -10.77
N VAL A 164 14.90 -5.66 -10.84
CA VAL A 164 14.87 -4.79 -9.64
C VAL A 164 13.60 -5.06 -8.83
N ALA A 165 12.46 -5.17 -9.50
CA ALA A 165 11.19 -5.50 -8.85
C ALA A 165 11.23 -6.87 -8.16
N GLN A 166 11.80 -7.88 -8.82
CA GLN A 166 11.98 -9.22 -8.26
C GLN A 166 12.92 -9.22 -7.06
N ARG A 167 13.95 -8.36 -7.03
CA ARG A 167 14.82 -8.21 -5.85
C ARG A 167 14.05 -7.64 -4.66
N TYR A 168 13.26 -6.59 -4.85
CA TYR A 168 12.41 -6.08 -3.77
C TYR A 168 11.43 -7.15 -3.26
N ALA A 169 10.82 -7.92 -4.17
CA ALA A 169 9.94 -9.02 -3.80
C ALA A 169 10.68 -10.12 -3.01
N ASP A 170 11.86 -10.54 -3.46
CA ASP A 170 12.68 -11.54 -2.75
C ASP A 170 13.07 -11.05 -1.35
N ASP A 171 13.48 -9.79 -1.21
CA ASP A 171 13.82 -9.20 0.09
C ASP A 171 12.61 -9.18 1.05
N ILE A 172 11.41 -8.84 0.56
CA ILE A 172 10.17 -8.94 1.36
C ILE A 172 9.96 -10.40 1.80
N LEU A 173 10.01 -11.34 0.87
CA LEU A 173 9.72 -12.76 1.15
C LEU A 173 10.75 -13.37 2.12
N ARG A 174 11.99 -12.89 2.12
CA ARG A 174 13.01 -13.27 3.12
C ARG A 174 12.67 -12.75 4.52
N GLU A 175 12.30 -11.47 4.65
CA GLU A 175 11.88 -10.89 5.93
C GLU A 175 10.65 -11.63 6.49
N LEU A 176 9.67 -11.93 5.64
CA LEU A 176 8.47 -12.67 6.03
C LEU A 176 8.76 -14.15 6.36
N SER A 177 9.72 -14.78 5.69
CA SER A 177 10.05 -16.18 5.92
C SER A 177 10.54 -16.47 7.35
N ILE A 178 11.17 -15.49 8.00
CA ILE A 178 11.60 -15.60 9.41
C ILE A 178 10.39 -15.83 10.33
N LEU A 179 9.23 -15.28 9.96
CA LEU A 179 8.01 -15.31 10.76
C LEU A 179 7.20 -16.60 10.58
N LYS A 180 7.64 -17.53 9.71
CA LYS A 180 7.03 -18.86 9.60
C LYS A 180 7.13 -19.66 10.89
N ALA A 181 8.14 -19.36 11.72
CA ALA A 181 8.32 -19.98 13.04
C ALA A 181 7.50 -19.32 14.16
N TRP A 182 6.60 -18.38 13.82
CA TRP A 182 5.76 -17.70 14.80
C TRP A 182 4.84 -18.71 15.52
N PRO A 183 4.73 -18.64 16.87
CA PRO A 183 3.89 -19.57 17.63
C PRO A 183 2.42 -19.51 17.21
N HIS A 184 1.79 -20.67 17.09
CA HIS A 184 0.36 -20.78 16.72
C HIS A 184 -0.60 -20.24 17.79
N ASP A 185 -0.14 -20.09 19.03
CA ASP A 185 -0.89 -19.58 20.18
C ASP A 185 -0.63 -18.08 20.47
N ALA A 186 0.31 -17.46 19.76
CA ALA A 186 0.55 -16.02 19.85
C ALA A 186 -0.53 -15.22 19.12
N ALA A 187 -0.67 -13.93 19.45
CA ALA A 187 -1.68 -13.05 18.88
C ALA A 187 -1.68 -13.13 17.34
N THR A 188 -2.85 -13.44 16.77
CA THR A 188 -3.07 -13.48 15.32
C THR A 188 -3.23 -12.06 14.78
N GLY A 189 -2.85 -11.83 13.52
CA GLY A 189 -2.95 -10.51 12.88
C GLY A 189 -1.65 -9.70 12.84
N LEU A 190 -0.58 -10.28 12.28
CA LEU A 190 0.70 -9.59 12.05
C LEU A 190 0.62 -8.47 10.99
N ASP A 191 -0.53 -8.31 10.32
CA ASP A 191 -0.79 -7.30 9.30
C ASP A 191 0.25 -7.28 8.16
N LEU A 192 0.60 -8.47 7.63
CA LEU A 192 1.63 -8.66 6.60
C LEU A 192 1.04 -8.90 5.20
N ASP A 193 -0.27 -8.74 5.06
CA ASP A 193 -1.01 -9.09 3.84
C ASP A 193 -0.60 -8.24 2.65
N PHE A 194 -0.37 -6.94 2.87
CA PHE A 194 0.00 -6.04 1.79
C PHE A 194 1.43 -6.31 1.25
N PRO A 195 2.49 -6.35 2.08
CA PRO A 195 3.83 -6.71 1.60
C PRO A 195 3.85 -8.08 0.92
N LEU A 196 3.14 -9.06 1.50
CA LEU A 196 3.06 -10.40 0.94
C LEU A 196 2.35 -10.40 -0.43
N LEU A 197 1.25 -9.64 -0.58
CA LEU A 197 0.54 -9.50 -1.85
C LEU A 197 1.46 -8.96 -2.93
N VAL A 198 2.08 -7.80 -2.70
CA VAL A 198 2.90 -7.15 -3.73
C VAL A 198 4.11 -7.99 -4.12
N ALA A 199 4.75 -8.65 -3.16
CA ALA A 199 5.86 -9.56 -3.45
C ALA A 199 5.41 -10.80 -4.24
N THR A 200 4.22 -11.33 -3.93
CA THR A 200 3.67 -12.50 -4.64
C THR A 200 3.28 -12.15 -6.08
N LEU A 201 2.86 -10.92 -6.37
CA LEU A 201 2.59 -10.51 -7.76
C LEU A 201 3.86 -10.52 -8.63
N GLU A 202 5.02 -10.29 -8.02
CA GLU A 202 6.32 -10.35 -8.70
C GLU A 202 6.90 -11.76 -8.77
N LEU A 203 6.81 -12.50 -7.66
CA LEU A 203 7.33 -13.86 -7.48
C LEU A 203 6.20 -14.80 -6.99
N PRO A 204 5.28 -15.24 -7.89
CA PRO A 204 4.08 -15.97 -7.50
C PRO A 204 4.34 -17.26 -6.73
N SER A 205 5.25 -18.11 -7.22
CA SER A 205 5.53 -19.41 -6.59
C SER A 205 6.03 -19.25 -5.14
N LEU A 206 7.03 -18.39 -4.93
CA LEU A 206 7.62 -18.18 -3.61
C LEU A 206 6.65 -17.47 -2.66
N GLY A 207 5.89 -16.49 -3.16
CA GLY A 207 4.90 -15.77 -2.38
C GLY A 207 3.74 -16.67 -1.92
N LEU A 208 3.24 -17.54 -2.79
CA LEU A 208 2.18 -18.50 -2.44
C LEU A 208 2.61 -19.48 -1.34
N ASP A 209 3.87 -19.93 -1.33
CA ASP A 209 4.40 -20.77 -0.26
C ASP A 209 4.34 -20.07 1.11
N ILE A 210 4.61 -18.77 1.16
CA ILE A 210 4.49 -17.97 2.39
C ILE A 210 3.02 -17.75 2.76
N TYR A 211 2.14 -17.47 1.79
CA TYR A 211 0.69 -17.37 2.02
C TYR A 211 0.13 -18.61 2.73
N ILE A 212 0.48 -19.80 2.25
CA ILE A 212 0.04 -21.08 2.83
C ILE A 212 0.57 -21.21 4.26
N ALA A 213 1.85 -20.88 4.49
CA ALA A 213 2.45 -20.94 5.82
C ALA A 213 1.78 -19.97 6.81
N PHE A 214 1.24 -18.85 6.34
CA PHE A 214 0.60 -17.84 7.18
C PHE A 214 -0.90 -18.03 7.38
N GLU A 215 -1.54 -18.93 6.63
CA GLU A 215 -2.97 -19.23 6.75
C GLU A 215 -3.43 -19.52 8.20
N PRO A 216 -2.67 -20.25 9.05
CA PRO A 216 -3.04 -20.46 10.46
C PRO A 216 -3.08 -19.17 11.30
N PHE A 217 -2.37 -18.12 10.91
CA PHE A 217 -2.29 -16.85 11.64
C PHE A 217 -3.32 -15.82 11.17
N ARG A 218 -4.09 -16.12 10.12
CA ARG A 218 -5.09 -15.19 9.56
C ARG A 218 -6.34 -15.16 10.42
N PHE A 219 -6.70 -13.97 10.88
CA PHE A 219 -7.96 -13.74 11.60
C PHE A 219 -9.19 -13.83 10.67
N ARG A 220 -9.03 -13.64 9.34
CA ARG A 220 -10.13 -13.64 8.35
C ARG A 220 -9.81 -14.37 7.05
N ARG A 221 -10.46 -15.52 6.83
CA ARG A 221 -10.27 -16.35 5.62
C ARG A 221 -10.84 -15.74 4.33
N GLN A 222 -12.00 -15.08 4.38
CA GLN A 222 -12.65 -14.54 3.17
C GLN A 222 -11.81 -13.48 2.41
N HIS A 223 -10.97 -12.71 3.11
CA HIS A 223 -10.04 -11.78 2.46
C HIS A 223 -8.91 -12.51 1.72
N SER A 224 -8.54 -13.71 2.16
CA SER A 224 -7.47 -14.53 1.56
C SER A 224 -7.87 -14.99 0.15
N ASP A 225 -9.11 -15.46 -0.03
CA ASP A 225 -9.60 -15.97 -1.32
C ASP A 225 -9.57 -14.91 -2.43
N VAL A 226 -10.01 -13.68 -2.12
CA VAL A 226 -10.02 -12.55 -3.08
C VAL A 226 -8.60 -12.16 -3.50
N ILE A 227 -7.67 -12.17 -2.56
CA ILE A 227 -6.25 -11.87 -2.79
C ILE A 227 -5.62 -12.96 -3.68
N LEU A 228 -5.83 -14.23 -3.35
CA LEU A 228 -5.35 -15.36 -4.15
C LEU A 228 -5.92 -15.36 -5.57
N ASP A 229 -7.21 -15.03 -5.71
CA ASP A 229 -7.88 -14.82 -7.00
C ASP A 229 -7.21 -13.75 -7.85
N PHE A 230 -6.81 -12.64 -7.23
CA PHE A 230 -6.13 -11.56 -7.93
C PHE A 230 -4.71 -11.94 -8.33
N ILE A 231 -3.96 -12.61 -7.45
CA ILE A 231 -2.63 -13.14 -7.78
C ILE A 231 -2.71 -14.05 -9.01
N ARG A 232 -3.63 -15.02 -9.03
CA ARG A 232 -3.79 -15.91 -10.19
C ARG A 232 -4.14 -15.14 -11.47
N PHE A 233 -5.00 -14.13 -11.37
CA PHE A 233 -5.38 -13.30 -12.51
C PHE A 233 -4.18 -12.52 -13.08
N VAL A 234 -3.40 -11.84 -12.23
CA VAL A 234 -2.23 -11.07 -12.67
C VAL A 234 -1.16 -11.99 -13.24
N THR A 235 -0.90 -13.14 -12.61
CA THR A 235 0.05 -14.14 -13.12
C THR A 235 -0.35 -14.61 -14.51
N ALA A 236 -1.62 -14.99 -14.70
CA ALA A 236 -2.11 -15.41 -16.02
C ALA A 236 -2.02 -14.29 -17.06
N ALA A 237 -2.30 -13.04 -16.70
CA ALA A 237 -2.16 -11.90 -17.61
C ALA A 237 -0.70 -11.75 -18.07
N ARG A 238 0.27 -11.85 -17.14
CA ARG A 238 1.71 -11.77 -17.45
C ARG A 238 2.16 -12.92 -18.34
N GLU A 239 1.72 -14.14 -18.05
CA GLU A 239 2.03 -15.33 -18.88
C GLU A 239 1.48 -15.21 -20.31
N ASN A 240 0.35 -14.52 -20.47
CA ASN A 240 -0.24 -14.19 -21.78
C ASN A 240 0.38 -12.96 -22.45
N GLY A 241 1.49 -12.42 -21.92
CA GLY A 241 2.26 -11.35 -22.55
C GLY A 241 1.89 -9.93 -22.12
N TYR A 242 1.08 -9.76 -21.08
CA TYR A 242 0.76 -8.43 -20.55
C TYR A 242 2.03 -7.75 -19.97
N ASN A 243 2.31 -6.54 -20.46
CA ASN A 243 3.51 -5.75 -20.13
C ASN A 243 3.18 -4.33 -19.63
N GLY A 244 1.95 -4.10 -19.16
CA GLY A 244 1.51 -2.82 -18.60
C GLY A 244 1.71 -2.75 -17.08
N LEU A 245 1.06 -1.78 -16.44
CA LEU A 245 1.09 -1.63 -14.99
C LEU A 245 0.14 -2.65 -14.36
N TRP A 246 0.57 -3.37 -13.32
CA TRP A 246 -0.36 -4.16 -12.50
C TRP A 246 -1.58 -3.36 -11.97
N PHE A 247 -1.48 -2.03 -11.88
CA PHE A 247 -2.56 -1.12 -11.51
C PHE A 247 -3.66 -1.05 -12.58
N ASP A 248 -3.37 -1.38 -13.83
CA ASP A 248 -4.39 -1.39 -14.88
C ASP A 248 -5.21 -2.69 -14.81
N LEU A 249 -4.57 -3.80 -14.40
CA LEU A 249 -5.22 -5.11 -14.23
C LEU A 249 -6.27 -5.14 -13.12
N VAL A 250 -6.18 -4.19 -12.20
CA VAL A 250 -7.22 -3.87 -11.20
C VAL A 250 -8.58 -3.65 -11.90
N HIS A 251 -8.64 -3.06 -13.10
CA HIS A 251 -9.90 -2.73 -13.79
C HIS A 251 -10.55 -3.89 -14.56
N GLY A 252 -9.79 -4.94 -14.88
CA GLY A 252 -10.13 -5.95 -15.88
C GLY A 252 -11.36 -6.83 -15.56
N ARG A 253 -11.98 -6.70 -14.37
CA ARG A 253 -13.25 -7.39 -14.04
C ARG A 253 -14.49 -6.50 -14.08
N LEU A 254 -14.40 -5.19 -14.36
CA LEU A 254 -15.62 -4.36 -14.42
C LEU A 254 -16.45 -4.56 -15.69
N HIS A 255 -15.89 -5.15 -16.74
CA HIS A 255 -16.65 -5.53 -17.92
C HIS A 255 -16.10 -6.88 -18.36
N GLY A 256 -16.96 -7.89 -18.53
CA GLY A 256 -16.60 -9.21 -19.04
C GLY A 256 -16.08 -9.17 -20.48
N VAL A 257 -14.92 -8.54 -20.68
CA VAL A 257 -14.23 -8.46 -21.95
C VAL A 257 -13.03 -9.38 -21.86
N THR A 258 -13.20 -10.53 -22.48
CA THR A 258 -12.13 -11.43 -22.88
C THR A 258 -11.16 -10.63 -23.75
N LEU A 259 -9.92 -10.45 -23.30
CA LEU A 259 -8.87 -9.96 -24.18
C LEU A 259 -8.54 -11.11 -25.14
N THR A 260 -9.03 -10.99 -26.37
CA THR A 260 -8.55 -11.75 -27.55
C THR A 260 -7.26 -11.16 -28.08
#